data_AF-A0A9X4C3D8-F1
#
_entry.id   AF-A0A9X4C3D8-F1
#
_cell.length_a   1.000
_cell.length_b   1.000
_cell.length_c   1.000
_cell.angle_alpha   90.00
_cell.angle_beta   90.00
_cell.angle_gamma   90.00
#
_symmetry.space_group_name_H-M   'P 1'
#
loop_
_entity.id
_entity.type
_entity.pdbx_description
1 polymer ?
#
loop_
_entity_poly.entity_id
_entity_poly.type
_entity_poly.pdbx_seq_one_letter_code
_entity_poly.pdbx_strand_id
1 'polypeptide(L)'
;MFKDTPNPPETGDSVSPYESADSKKLHEAAEKALDHYLKPAAPPSRNSVDRGMQMFMIAPDLNPEAVAIQTYETFSSVSILLLDLADSLEDKPRHLAMAIYQLSEMGLLLAEKTLDNERAISISG
;
A
#
# COMPACT_ATOMS: atom_id res chain seq x y z
N MET A 1 -0.99 34.15 -77.94
CA MET A 1 -0.06 33.03 -77.66
C MET A 1 -0.48 32.42 -76.34
N PHE A 2 -1.15 31.27 -76.39
CA PHE A 2 -1.41 30.44 -75.23
C PHE A 2 -0.12 29.68 -74.90
N LYS A 3 0.34 29.72 -73.65
CA LYS A 3 1.33 28.77 -73.14
C LYS A 3 0.59 27.77 -72.26
N ASP A 4 0.46 26.56 -72.78
CA ASP A 4 -0.01 25.42 -72.00
C ASP A 4 0.96 25.17 -70.84
N THR A 5 0.43 25.17 -69.62
CA THR A 5 1.20 24.81 -68.43
C THR A 5 1.03 23.30 -68.24
N PRO A 6 2.09 22.47 -68.30
CA PRO A 6 1.96 21.04 -68.04
C PRO A 6 1.74 20.83 -66.54
N ASN A 7 0.74 20.02 -66.18
CA ASN A 7 0.58 19.55 -64.80
C ASN A 7 1.83 18.77 -64.37
N PRO A 8 2.29 18.91 -63.12
CA PRO A 8 3.35 18.05 -62.57
C PRO A 8 2.86 16.60 -62.42
N PRO A 9 3.75 15.60 -62.53
CA PRO A 9 3.40 14.19 -62.46
C PRO A 9 2.88 13.81 -61.07
N GLU A 10 1.95 12.85 -61.02
CA GLU A 10 1.40 12.29 -59.80
C GLU A 10 2.54 11.75 -58.93
N THR A 11 2.73 12.37 -57.77
CA THR A 11 3.71 11.93 -56.77
C THR A 11 3.23 10.59 -56.22
N GLY A 12 3.87 9.51 -56.70
CA GLY A 12 3.73 8.18 -56.15
C GLY A 12 4.04 8.16 -54.65
N ASP A 13 3.28 7.30 -53.98
CA ASP A 13 3.53 6.74 -52.65
C ASP A 13 3.79 7.77 -51.55
N SER A 14 2.74 8.53 -51.21
CA SER A 14 2.62 8.94 -49.82
C SER A 14 2.43 7.66 -49.01
N VAL A 15 3.50 7.15 -48.39
CA VAL A 15 3.42 6.08 -47.39
C VAL A 15 2.64 6.65 -46.21
N SER A 16 1.32 6.62 -46.34
CA SER A 16 0.40 7.07 -45.32
C SER A 16 0.46 6.02 -44.21
N PRO A 17 0.75 6.40 -42.96
CA PRO A 17 0.96 5.42 -41.87
C PRO A 17 -0.25 4.52 -41.59
N TYR A 18 -1.38 4.77 -42.25
CA TYR A 18 -2.65 4.09 -42.05
C TYR A 18 -3.30 3.55 -43.34
N GLU A 19 -2.49 3.14 -44.33
CA GLU A 19 -2.98 2.75 -45.66
C GLU A 19 -3.74 1.41 -45.68
N SER A 20 -3.47 0.51 -44.71
CA SER A 20 -4.11 -0.82 -44.62
C SER A 20 -4.70 -1.08 -43.23
N ALA A 21 -5.67 -1.99 -43.11
CA ALA A 21 -6.24 -2.35 -41.79
C ALA A 21 -5.18 -2.91 -40.82
N ASP A 22 -4.12 -3.52 -41.35
CA ASP A 22 -3.02 -4.07 -40.56
C ASP A 22 -2.06 -3.00 -40.04
N SER A 23 -1.98 -1.83 -40.69
CA SER A 23 -1.17 -0.70 -40.21
C SER A 23 -1.59 -0.21 -38.81
N LYS A 24 -2.90 -0.18 -38.52
CA LYS A 24 -3.43 0.16 -37.19
C LYS A 24 -3.03 -0.86 -36.15
N LYS A 25 -3.06 -2.15 -36.49
CA LYS A 25 -2.62 -3.24 -35.60
C LYS A 25 -1.13 -3.18 -35.34
N LEU A 26 -0.32 -2.86 -36.36
CA LEU A 26 1.12 -2.68 -36.21
C LEU A 26 1.45 -1.46 -35.34
N HIS A 27 0.71 -0.37 -35.52
CA HIS A 27 0.84 0.83 -34.68
C HIS A 27 0.48 0.53 -33.22
N GLU A 28 -0.64 -0.14 -32.97
CA GLU A 28 -1.07 -0.55 -31.63
C GLU A 28 -0.05 -1.52 -30.98
N ALA A 29 0.48 -2.48 -31.75
CA ALA A 29 1.51 -3.39 -31.27
C ALA A 29 2.82 -2.65 -30.91
N ALA A 30 3.19 -1.64 -31.71
CA ALA A 30 4.36 -0.81 -31.46
C ALA A 30 4.19 0.04 -30.19
N GLU A 31 3.03 0.68 -30.00
CA GLU A 31 2.74 1.43 -28.77
C GLU A 31 2.73 0.51 -27.54
N LYS A 32 2.15 -0.69 -27.65
CA LYS A 32 2.16 -1.69 -26.57
C LYS A 32 3.57 -2.16 -26.21
N ALA A 33 4.44 -2.37 -27.21
CA ALA A 33 5.83 -2.73 -26.98
C ALA A 33 6.60 -1.58 -26.31
N LEU A 34 6.41 -0.34 -26.76
CA LEU A 34 6.99 0.84 -26.13
C LEU A 34 6.53 1.00 -24.69
N ASP A 35 5.24 0.86 -24.42
CA ASP A 35 4.69 0.94 -23.06
C ASP A 35 5.26 -0.14 -22.13
N HIS A 36 5.47 -1.36 -22.64
CA HIS A 36 6.08 -2.44 -21.86
C HIS A 36 7.50 -2.13 -21.37
N TYR A 37 8.31 -1.42 -22.17
CA TYR A 37 9.69 -1.10 -21.83
C TYR A 37 9.89 0.29 -21.22
N LEU A 38 9.05 1.27 -21.58
CA LEU A 38 9.22 2.68 -21.20
C LEU A 38 8.31 3.12 -20.05
N LYS A 39 7.22 2.39 -19.79
CA LYS A 39 6.36 2.57 -18.61
C LYS A 39 6.48 1.34 -17.73
N PRO A 40 7.61 1.17 -17.00
CA PRO A 40 7.70 0.06 -16.06
C PRO A 40 6.48 0.11 -15.15
N ALA A 41 5.70 -0.97 -15.13
CA ALA A 41 4.61 -1.11 -14.16
C ALA A 41 5.21 -0.78 -12.80
N ALA A 42 4.57 0.13 -12.05
CA ALA A 42 5.04 0.51 -10.73
C ALA A 42 5.44 -0.78 -10.00
N PRO A 43 6.66 -0.87 -9.44
CA PRO A 43 7.06 -2.09 -8.77
C PRO A 43 5.96 -2.48 -7.79
N PRO A 44 5.60 -3.78 -7.68
CA PRO A 44 4.62 -4.21 -6.70
C PRO A 44 4.98 -3.50 -5.40
N SER A 45 3.99 -2.81 -4.83
CA SER A 45 4.16 -2.01 -3.61
C SER A 45 5.13 -2.77 -2.73
N ARG A 46 6.24 -2.12 -2.35
CA ARG A 46 7.13 -2.61 -1.32
C ARG A 46 6.33 -2.58 -0.01
N ASN A 47 5.34 -3.46 0.09
CA ASN A 47 4.74 -3.84 1.34
C ASN A 47 5.93 -4.37 2.15
N SER A 48 6.00 -3.97 3.41
CA SER A 48 7.01 -4.39 4.39
C SER A 48 7.24 -5.91 4.48
N VAL A 49 6.42 -6.71 3.80
CA VAL A 49 6.47 -8.16 3.63
C VAL A 49 7.80 -8.67 3.06
N ASP A 50 8.52 -7.88 2.26
CA ASP A 50 9.82 -8.31 1.67
C ASP A 50 11.03 -8.06 2.59
N ARG A 51 10.82 -7.51 3.80
CA ARG A 51 11.92 -7.25 4.75
C ARG A 51 11.74 -8.07 6.03
N GLY A 52 12.02 -9.37 5.90
CA GLY A 52 12.37 -10.24 7.03
C GLY A 52 11.17 -10.90 7.72
N MET A 53 11.11 -12.23 7.62
CA MET A 53 10.38 -13.14 8.53
C MET A 53 9.10 -12.57 9.15
N GLN A 54 8.06 -12.35 8.35
CA GLN A 54 6.74 -12.05 8.89
C GLN A 54 6.17 -13.32 9.55
N MET A 55 6.40 -13.47 10.86
CA MET A 55 5.91 -14.63 11.63
C MET A 55 4.44 -14.48 12.02
N PHE A 56 3.94 -13.24 12.12
CA PHE A 56 2.57 -12.94 12.54
C PHE A 56 1.89 -11.98 11.57
N MET A 57 0.60 -12.19 11.34
CA MET A 57 -0.27 -11.36 10.50
C MET A 57 -1.67 -11.30 11.14
N ILE A 58 -2.32 -10.14 11.02
CA ILE A 58 -3.75 -9.99 11.34
C ILE A 58 -4.54 -10.40 10.09
N ALA A 59 -5.45 -11.37 10.23
CA ALA A 59 -6.29 -11.80 9.12
C ALA A 59 -7.21 -10.65 8.65
N PRO A 60 -7.35 -10.42 7.33
CA PRO A 60 -8.10 -9.28 6.78
C PRO A 60 -9.61 -9.36 7.04
N ASP A 61 -10.13 -10.55 7.30
CA ASP A 61 -11.53 -10.88 7.55
C ASP A 61 -11.83 -11.09 9.05
N LEU A 62 -10.89 -10.75 9.94
CA LEU A 62 -11.10 -10.90 11.38
C LEU A 62 -12.17 -9.92 11.87
N ASN A 63 -13.04 -10.38 12.76
CA ASN A 63 -14.00 -9.53 13.45
C ASN A 63 -13.24 -8.39 14.19
N PRO A 64 -13.57 -7.11 13.96
CA PRO A 64 -12.92 -5.99 14.67
C PRO A 64 -13.04 -6.10 16.19
N GLU A 65 -14.12 -6.68 16.71
CA GLU A 65 -14.26 -6.96 18.15
C GLU A 65 -13.25 -8.00 18.63
N ALA A 66 -12.96 -9.04 17.83
CA ALA A 66 -11.94 -10.03 18.15
C ALA A 66 -10.53 -9.41 18.13
N VAL A 67 -10.26 -8.49 17.18
CA VAL A 67 -9.00 -7.71 17.17
C VAL A 67 -8.88 -6.88 18.44
N ALA A 68 -9.96 -6.22 18.87
CA ALA A 68 -9.98 -5.41 20.09
C ALA A 68 -9.72 -6.26 21.35
N ILE A 69 -10.40 -7.40 21.49
CA ILE A 69 -10.19 -8.34 22.60
C ILE A 69 -8.74 -8.82 22.63
N GLN A 70 -8.22 -9.29 21.49
CA GLN A 70 -6.83 -9.75 21.39
C GLN A 70 -5.84 -8.63 21.75
N THR A 71 -6.13 -7.39 21.38
CA THR A 71 -5.32 -6.23 21.73
C THR A 71 -5.31 -6.03 23.25
N TYR A 72 -6.48 -6.04 23.89
CA TYR A 72 -6.60 -5.90 25.34
C TYR A 72 -5.84 -7.02 26.08
N GLU A 73 -6.03 -8.28 25.67
CA GLU A 73 -5.34 -9.43 26.27
C GLU A 73 -3.83 -9.33 26.11
N THR A 74 -3.35 -8.85 24.96
CA THR A 74 -1.91 -8.66 24.70
C THR A 74 -1.32 -7.60 25.60
N PHE A 75 -1.94 -6.42 25.68
CA PHE A 75 -1.45 -5.34 26.54
C PHE A 75 -1.55 -5.69 28.02
N SER A 76 -2.64 -6.34 28.45
CA SER A 76 -2.78 -6.84 29.82
C SER A 76 -1.68 -7.84 30.18
N SER A 77 -1.37 -8.78 29.28
CA SER A 77 -0.27 -9.73 29.47
C SER A 77 1.08 -9.04 29.58
N VAL A 78 1.35 -8.05 28.71
CA VAL A 78 2.57 -7.23 28.77
C VAL A 78 2.66 -6.50 30.11
N SER A 79 1.57 -5.89 30.57
CA SER A 79 1.52 -5.17 31.83
C SER A 79 1.82 -6.08 33.02
N ILE A 80 1.23 -7.27 33.09
CA ILE A 80 1.52 -8.26 34.13
C ILE A 80 3.00 -8.66 34.12
N LEU A 81 3.55 -8.99 32.94
CA LEU A 81 4.96 -9.38 32.80
C LEU A 81 5.92 -8.25 33.20
N LEU A 82 5.57 -7.00 32.91
CA LEU A 82 6.39 -5.84 33.29
C LEU A 82 6.36 -5.59 34.79
N LEU A 83 5.22 -5.79 35.45
CA LEU A 83 5.11 -5.69 36.91
C LEU A 83 5.90 -6.81 37.60
N ASP A 84 5.74 -8.06 37.15
CA ASP A 84 6.52 -9.21 37.66
C ASP A 84 8.04 -9.00 37.46
N LEU A 85 8.43 -8.52 36.27
CA LEU A 85 9.81 -8.14 36.01
C LEU A 85 10.29 -7.02 36.93
N ALA A 86 9.49 -5.96 37.11
CA ALA A 86 9.85 -4.83 37.96
C ALA A 86 10.07 -5.26 39.42
N ASP A 87 9.29 -6.25 39.91
CA ASP A 87 9.47 -6.80 41.25
C ASP A 87 10.83 -7.49 41.44
N SER A 88 11.37 -8.10 40.39
CA SER A 88 12.71 -8.73 40.39
C SER A 88 13.89 -7.76 40.20
N LEU A 89 13.62 -6.49 39.87
CA LEU A 89 14.64 -5.48 39.55
C LEU A 89 14.80 -4.45 40.67
N GLU A 90 15.88 -3.68 40.68
CA GLU A 90 16.09 -2.58 41.62
C GLU A 90 16.51 -1.29 40.89
N ASP A 91 16.42 -0.14 41.57
CA ASP A 91 16.86 1.17 41.11
C ASP A 91 16.45 1.52 39.66
N LYS A 92 17.44 1.81 38.80
CA LYS A 92 17.23 2.32 37.44
C LYS A 92 16.52 1.30 36.54
N PRO A 93 16.91 0.01 36.47
CA PRO A 93 16.17 -1.00 35.73
C PRO A 93 14.69 -1.12 36.15
N ARG A 94 14.40 -1.10 37.45
CA ARG A 94 13.01 -1.13 37.94
C ARG A 94 12.22 0.08 37.42
N HIS A 95 12.78 1.29 37.52
CA HIS A 95 12.13 2.49 36.99
C HIS A 95 11.89 2.42 35.48
N LEU A 96 12.82 1.82 34.73
CA LEU A 96 12.67 1.60 33.29
C LEU A 96 11.51 0.64 32.99
N ALA A 97 11.41 -0.48 33.70
CA ALA A 97 10.29 -1.42 33.55
C ALA A 97 8.95 -0.74 33.88
N MET A 98 8.89 0.04 34.96
CA MET A 98 7.69 0.80 35.33
C MET A 98 7.32 1.88 34.29
N ALA A 99 8.29 2.52 33.65
CA ALA A 99 8.03 3.48 32.57
C ALA A 99 7.43 2.78 31.34
N ILE A 100 7.94 1.60 30.96
CA ILE A 100 7.37 0.80 29.87
C ILE A 100 5.95 0.36 30.22
N TYR A 101 5.71 -0.09 31.46
CA TYR A 101 4.38 -0.43 31.94
C TYR A 101 3.40 0.73 31.75
N GLN A 102 3.79 1.94 32.18
CA GLN A 102 2.95 3.13 32.03
C GLN A 102 2.66 3.46 30.56
N LEU A 103 3.64 3.30 29.67
CA LEU A 103 3.46 3.49 28.23
C LEU A 103 2.53 2.44 27.62
N SER A 104 2.59 1.19 28.08
CA SER A 104 1.67 0.11 27.67
C SER A 104 0.22 0.44 28.05
N GLU A 105 -0.02 0.86 29.30
CA GLU A 105 -1.35 1.28 29.75
C GLU A 105 -1.89 2.46 28.93
N MET A 106 -1.04 3.45 28.63
CA MET A 106 -1.42 4.57 27.77
C MET A 106 -1.72 4.13 26.33
N GLY A 107 -0.96 3.19 25.79
CA GLY A 107 -1.20 2.60 24.48
C GLY A 107 -2.56 1.91 24.39
N LEU A 108 -2.94 1.18 25.45
CA LEU A 108 -4.25 0.53 25.52
C LEU A 108 -5.39 1.56 25.53
N LEU A 109 -5.30 2.63 26.33
CA LEU A 109 -6.30 3.70 26.34
C LEU A 109 -6.47 4.38 24.98
N LEU A 110 -5.37 4.55 24.23
CA LEU A 110 -5.43 5.11 22.87
C LEU A 110 -6.12 4.16 21.89
N ALA A 111 -5.87 2.86 22.00
CA ALA A 111 -6.53 1.83 21.20
C ALA A 111 -8.03 1.79 21.49
N GLU A 112 -8.42 1.77 22.77
CA GLU A 112 -9.82 1.82 23.20
C GLU A 112 -10.55 3.04 22.64
N LYS A 113 -9.95 4.24 22.78
CA LYS A 113 -10.53 5.48 22.25
C LYS A 113 -10.70 5.45 20.73
N THR A 114 -9.78 4.79 20.02
CA THR A 114 -9.85 4.69 18.56
C THR A 114 -11.04 3.81 18.14
N LEU A 115 -11.23 2.68 18.81
CA LEU A 115 -12.37 1.77 18.58
C LEU A 115 -13.71 2.44 18.90
N ASP A 116 -13.79 3.21 19.98
CA ASP A 116 -15.00 3.95 20.33
C ASP A 116 -15.38 4.98 19.25
N ASN A 117 -14.40 5.66 18.66
CA ASN A 117 -14.62 6.59 17.56
C ASN A 117 -15.13 5.89 16.29
N GLU A 118 -14.59 4.71 15.95
CA GLU A 118 -15.06 3.92 14.81
C GLU A 118 -16.52 3.49 14.99
N ARG A 119 -16.89 3.05 16.20
CA ARG A 119 -18.28 2.71 16.54
C ARG A 119 -19.20 3.92 16.41
N ALA A 120 -18.79 5.09 16.92
CA ALA A 120 -19.59 6.31 16.80
C ALA A 120 -19.86 6.72 15.35
N ILE A 121 -18.85 6.59 14.46
CA ILE A 121 -19.02 6.86 13.03
C ILE A 121 -20.02 5.87 12.42
N SER A 122 -19.89 4.58 12.72
CA SER A 122 -20.77 3.54 12.16
C SER A 122 -22.26 3.67 12.52
N ILE A 123 -22.58 4.32 13.64
CA ILE A 123 -23.96 4.55 14.10
C ILE A 123 -24.59 5.80 13.45
N SER A 124 -23.77 6.68 12.87
CA SER A 124 -24.18 8.00 12.37
C SER A 124 -24.39 8.08 10.85
N GLY A 125 -24.16 7.00 10.11
CA GLY A 125 -24.38 6.89 8.65
C GLY A 125 -25.49 5.92 8.30
#